data_AF-I4DQ90-F1
#
_entry.id   AF-I4DQ90-F1
#
_cell.length_a   1.000
_cell.length_b   1.000
_cell.length_c   1.000
_cell.angle_alpha   90.00
_cell.angle_beta   90.00
_cell.angle_gamma   90.00
#
_symmetry.space_group_name_H-M   'P 1'
#
loop_
_entity.id
_entity.type
_entity.pdbx_description
1 polymer ?
#
loop_
_entity_poly.entity_id
_entity_poly.type
_entity_poly.pdbx_seq_one_letter_code
_entity_poly.pdbx_strand_id
1 'polypeptide(L)'
;MEAEGETEVEESSEAAAARERDRQMRAQASIKEREKEVQRALATSLRDRDKEREYHKRDEAVQHFNALLADLVRNPDLTWREAKKQLKKDHRYKLAELLSKEDKERLFSQHISVLSSKRRDKLRALLTELGVTSTARWREVKDQLQQQPTAPVYASASQMEREFREYQRDKQSSAKAALRQLLLECRAITHRSFAAVKESPAALNAITDTLQHDTRYTALEHAPGERLQTIMAHLEELHKKGPPPPPTAMRA
;
A
#
# COMPACT_ATOMS: atom_id res chain seq x y z
N MET A 1 -56.56 27.02 -72.07
CA MET A 1 -55.96 27.63 -70.88
C MET A 1 -56.46 27.02 -69.57
N GLU A 2 -57.52 26.19 -69.56
CA GLU A 2 -58.03 25.59 -68.30
C GLU A 2 -57.34 24.26 -67.93
N ALA A 3 -56.84 23.48 -68.91
CA ALA A 3 -56.21 22.18 -68.65
C ALA A 3 -54.81 22.26 -67.99
N GLU A 4 -54.05 23.33 -68.20
CA GLU A 4 -52.71 23.51 -67.58
C GLU A 4 -52.80 23.92 -66.10
N GLY A 5 -53.87 24.64 -65.73
CA GLY A 5 -54.11 25.08 -64.34
C GLY A 5 -54.63 23.97 -63.42
N GLU A 6 -55.39 23.00 -63.93
CA GLU A 6 -55.84 21.85 -63.15
C GLU A 6 -54.70 20.85 -62.87
N THR A 7 -53.81 20.62 -63.84
CA THR A 7 -52.63 19.74 -63.67
C THR A 7 -51.59 20.31 -62.69
N GLU A 8 -51.36 21.63 -62.68
CA GLU A 8 -50.44 22.26 -61.70
C GLU A 8 -51.01 22.23 -60.27
N VAL A 9 -52.33 22.34 -60.11
CA VAL A 9 -52.99 22.30 -58.80
C VAL A 9 -53.03 20.86 -58.25
N GLU A 10 -53.26 19.86 -59.09
CA GLU A 10 -53.17 18.45 -58.70
C GLU A 10 -51.74 18.02 -58.34
N GLU A 11 -50.72 18.35 -59.14
CA GLU A 11 -49.31 18.08 -58.82
C GLU A 11 -48.85 18.77 -57.52
N SER A 12 -49.33 20.00 -57.28
CA SER A 12 -49.07 20.75 -56.04
C SER A 12 -49.70 20.07 -54.81
N SER A 13 -50.90 19.51 -54.96
CA SER A 13 -51.62 18.80 -53.90
C SER A 13 -50.99 17.45 -53.54
N GLU A 14 -50.53 16.69 -54.54
CA GLU A 14 -49.82 15.43 -54.32
C GLU A 14 -48.43 15.65 -53.70
N ALA A 15 -47.72 16.69 -54.13
CA ALA A 15 -46.45 17.09 -53.53
C ALA A 15 -46.61 17.52 -52.05
N ALA A 16 -47.70 18.22 -51.70
CA ALA A 16 -48.00 18.57 -50.32
C ALA A 16 -48.34 17.33 -49.46
N ALA A 17 -49.14 16.40 -49.98
CA ALA A 17 -49.46 15.15 -49.30
C ALA A 17 -48.22 14.26 -49.10
N ALA A 18 -47.31 14.20 -50.08
CA ALA A 18 -46.05 13.48 -49.98
C ALA A 18 -45.13 14.07 -48.90
N ARG A 19 -45.03 15.41 -48.81
CA ARG A 19 -44.26 16.10 -47.76
C ARG A 19 -44.81 15.86 -46.35
N GLU A 20 -46.13 15.79 -46.21
CA GLU A 20 -46.77 15.51 -44.92
C GLU A 20 -46.55 14.05 -44.48
N ARG A 21 -46.70 13.08 -45.40
CA ARG A 21 -46.37 11.66 -45.09
C ARG A 21 -44.91 11.48 -44.71
N ASP A 22 -44.00 12.15 -45.42
CA ASP A 22 -42.56 12.13 -45.14
C ASP A 22 -42.23 12.78 -43.77
N ARG A 23 -42.90 13.88 -43.42
CA ARG A 23 -42.81 14.48 -42.07
C ARG A 23 -43.32 13.52 -40.99
N GLN A 24 -44.45 12.84 -41.23
CA GLN A 24 -45.01 11.86 -40.29
C GLN A 24 -44.12 10.62 -40.15
N MET A 25 -43.55 10.11 -41.24
CA MET A 25 -42.61 8.98 -41.20
C MET A 25 -41.33 9.34 -40.43
N ARG A 26 -40.77 10.54 -40.64
CA ARG A 26 -39.62 11.02 -39.85
C ARG A 26 -39.96 11.21 -38.38
N ALA A 27 -41.13 11.75 -38.07
CA ALA A 27 -41.59 11.90 -36.69
C ALA A 27 -41.78 10.55 -35.99
N GLN A 28 -42.41 9.57 -36.67
CA GLN A 28 -42.57 8.21 -36.15
C GLN A 28 -41.23 7.48 -35.99
N ALA A 29 -40.31 7.64 -36.95
CA ALA A 29 -38.96 7.09 -36.86
C ALA A 29 -38.19 7.68 -35.66
N SER A 30 -38.29 9.00 -35.44
CA SER A 30 -37.67 9.68 -34.31
C SER A 30 -38.26 9.23 -32.97
N ILE A 31 -39.58 9.09 -32.86
CA ILE A 31 -40.24 8.58 -31.65
C ILE A 31 -39.79 7.14 -31.38
N LYS A 32 -39.80 6.28 -32.38
CA LYS A 32 -39.38 4.88 -32.26
C LYS A 32 -37.90 4.75 -31.89
N GLU A 33 -37.04 5.60 -32.42
CA GLU A 33 -35.61 5.63 -32.07
C GLU A 33 -35.41 6.07 -30.62
N ARG A 34 -36.09 7.12 -30.18
CA ARG A 34 -36.05 7.60 -28.79
C ARG A 34 -36.60 6.55 -27.81
N GLU A 35 -37.69 5.88 -28.15
CA GLU A 35 -38.23 4.77 -27.37
C GLU A 35 -37.20 3.64 -27.24
N LYS A 36 -36.52 3.29 -28.34
CA LYS A 36 -35.46 2.28 -28.33
C LYS A 36 -34.28 2.68 -27.45
N GLU A 37 -33.90 3.96 -27.44
CA GLU A 37 -32.86 4.49 -26.56
C GLU A 37 -33.26 4.44 -25.09
N VAL A 38 -34.49 4.86 -24.76
CA VAL A 38 -35.03 4.76 -23.39
C VAL A 38 -35.05 3.32 -22.92
N GLN A 39 -35.49 2.37 -23.75
CA GLN A 39 -35.48 0.94 -23.42
C GLN A 39 -34.06 0.41 -23.18
N ARG A 40 -33.08 0.81 -23.99
CA ARG A 40 -31.67 0.45 -23.77
C ARG A 40 -31.13 1.04 -22.47
N ALA A 41 -31.39 2.31 -22.19
CA ALA A 41 -30.94 2.98 -20.98
C ALA A 41 -31.56 2.34 -19.73
N LEU A 42 -32.85 2.02 -19.76
CA LEU A 42 -33.54 1.30 -18.69
C LEU A 42 -32.96 -0.09 -18.48
N ALA A 43 -32.72 -0.86 -19.55
CA ALA A 43 -32.12 -2.19 -19.45
C ALA A 43 -30.71 -2.16 -18.84
N THR A 44 -29.89 -1.17 -19.21
CA THR A 44 -28.56 -0.95 -18.59
C THR A 44 -28.69 -0.58 -17.12
N SER A 45 -29.54 0.40 -16.79
CA SER A 45 -29.76 0.85 -15.41
C SER A 45 -30.23 -0.30 -14.50
N LEU A 46 -31.15 -1.14 -14.97
CA LEU A 46 -31.61 -2.32 -14.23
C LEU A 46 -30.47 -3.32 -13.99
N ARG A 47 -29.66 -3.62 -15.02
CA ARG A 47 -28.50 -4.52 -14.88
C ARG A 47 -27.47 -4.00 -13.89
N ASP A 48 -27.19 -2.69 -13.92
CA ASP A 48 -26.20 -2.10 -13.03
C ASP A 48 -26.71 -2.06 -11.59
N ARG A 49 -28.00 -1.76 -11.38
CA ARG A 49 -28.63 -1.85 -10.06
C ARG A 49 -28.61 -3.28 -9.51
N ASP A 50 -28.85 -4.29 -10.35
CA ASP A 50 -28.83 -5.68 -9.91
C ASP A 50 -27.41 -6.12 -9.54
N LYS A 51 -26.39 -5.72 -10.32
CA LYS A 51 -24.98 -5.93 -9.97
C LYS A 51 -24.61 -5.27 -8.65
N GLU A 52 -25.03 -4.02 -8.44
CA GLU A 52 -24.77 -3.27 -7.22
C GLU A 52 -25.42 -3.95 -6.00
N ARG A 53 -26.67 -4.41 -6.13
CA ARG A 53 -27.34 -5.18 -5.08
C ARG A 53 -26.60 -6.47 -4.73
N GLU A 54 -26.16 -7.23 -5.73
CA GLU A 54 -25.40 -8.46 -5.50
C GLU A 54 -24.02 -8.18 -4.88
N TYR A 55 -23.36 -7.09 -5.30
CA TYR A 55 -22.12 -6.62 -4.69
C TYR A 55 -22.32 -6.27 -3.21
N HIS A 56 -23.35 -5.51 -2.87
CA HIS A 56 -23.65 -5.15 -1.47
C HIS A 56 -23.93 -6.36 -0.60
N LYS A 57 -24.72 -7.33 -1.08
CA LYS A 57 -24.96 -8.57 -0.33
C LYS A 57 -23.67 -9.34 -0.08
N ARG A 58 -22.79 -9.39 -1.09
CA ARG A 58 -21.49 -10.05 -0.96
C ARG A 58 -20.57 -9.29 0.00
N ASP A 59 -20.52 -7.97 -0.07
CA ASP A 59 -19.73 -7.14 0.84
C ASP A 59 -20.21 -7.29 2.28
N GLU A 60 -21.52 -7.29 2.51
CA GLU A 60 -22.11 -7.57 3.81
C GLU A 60 -21.68 -8.95 4.35
N ALA A 61 -21.71 -9.99 3.50
CA ALA A 61 -21.23 -11.31 3.86
C ALA A 61 -19.73 -11.32 4.22
N VAL A 62 -18.90 -10.53 3.52
CA VAL A 62 -17.47 -10.32 3.86
C VAL A 62 -17.33 -9.63 5.22
N GLN A 63 -18.10 -8.57 5.48
CA GLN A 63 -18.07 -7.84 6.75
C GLN A 63 -18.48 -8.73 7.92
N HIS A 64 -19.58 -9.49 7.80
CA HIS A 64 -20.02 -10.45 8.82
C HIS A 64 -18.96 -11.51 9.09
N PHE A 65 -18.32 -12.03 8.04
CA PHE A 65 -17.26 -13.01 8.20
C PHE A 65 -16.01 -12.43 8.88
N ASN A 66 -15.60 -11.22 8.50
CA ASN A 66 -14.47 -10.52 9.13
C ASN A 66 -14.74 -10.21 10.61
N ALA A 67 -15.96 -9.79 10.95
CA ALA A 67 -16.36 -9.59 12.35
C ALA A 67 -16.29 -10.90 13.15
N LEU A 68 -16.79 -12.00 12.57
CA LEU A 68 -16.70 -13.32 13.18
C LEU A 68 -15.24 -13.78 13.40
N LEU A 69 -14.37 -13.54 12.42
CA LEU A 69 -12.93 -13.79 12.54
C LEU A 69 -12.30 -12.96 13.65
N ALA A 70 -12.60 -11.66 13.72
CA ALA A 70 -12.08 -10.77 14.76
C ALA A 70 -12.46 -11.23 16.18
N ASP A 71 -13.68 -11.73 16.36
CA ASP A 71 -14.17 -12.17 17.65
C ASP A 71 -13.57 -13.52 18.09
N LEU A 72 -13.59 -14.50 17.18
CA LEU A 72 -13.31 -15.90 17.50
C LEU A 72 -11.88 -16.35 17.18
N VAL A 73 -11.22 -15.73 16.21
CA VAL A 73 -9.86 -16.07 15.78
C VAL A 73 -8.92 -15.00 16.32
N ARG A 74 -8.39 -15.21 17.52
CA ARG A 74 -7.43 -14.30 18.17
C ARG A 74 -5.99 -14.80 18.15
N ASN A 75 -5.81 -16.10 17.95
CA ASN A 75 -4.50 -16.73 17.86
C ASN A 75 -4.01 -16.73 16.39
N PRO A 76 -2.92 -16.03 16.05
CA PRO A 76 -2.35 -16.01 14.71
C PRO A 76 -1.76 -17.35 14.25
N ASP A 77 -1.55 -18.31 15.16
CA ASP A 77 -0.96 -19.61 14.82
C ASP A 77 -2.04 -20.68 14.52
N LEU A 78 -3.32 -20.31 14.51
CA LEU A 78 -4.41 -21.22 14.13
C LEU A 78 -4.33 -21.59 12.65
N THR A 79 -4.56 -22.87 12.36
CA THR A 79 -4.76 -23.32 10.97
C THR A 79 -6.18 -23.03 10.51
N TRP A 80 -6.37 -22.92 9.18
CA TRP A 80 -7.71 -22.77 8.61
C TRP A 80 -8.65 -23.91 9.02
N ARG A 81 -8.14 -25.14 9.10
CA ARG A 81 -8.93 -26.32 9.48
C ARG A 81 -9.49 -26.18 10.91
N GLU A 82 -8.65 -25.77 11.86
CA GLU A 82 -9.05 -25.58 13.26
C GLU A 82 -10.01 -24.40 13.40
N ALA A 83 -9.66 -23.25 12.80
CA ALA A 83 -10.48 -22.06 12.81
C ALA A 83 -11.86 -22.33 12.20
N LYS A 84 -11.92 -22.98 11.04
CA LYS A 84 -13.19 -23.36 10.39
C LYS A 84 -14.06 -24.26 11.26
N LYS A 85 -13.47 -25.21 12.00
CA LYS A 85 -14.21 -26.07 12.94
C LYS A 85 -14.82 -25.26 14.08
N GLN A 86 -14.13 -24.24 14.58
CA GLN A 86 -14.63 -23.33 15.61
C GLN A 86 -15.71 -22.39 15.05
N LEU A 87 -15.44 -21.73 13.92
CA LEU A 87 -16.33 -20.76 13.27
C LEU A 87 -17.68 -21.40 12.93
N LYS A 88 -17.71 -22.65 12.44
CA LYS A 88 -18.96 -23.36 12.11
C LYS A 88 -19.90 -23.61 13.27
N LYS A 89 -19.43 -23.52 14.52
CA LYS A 89 -20.29 -23.67 15.71
C LYS A 89 -21.07 -22.40 16.03
N ASP A 90 -20.60 -21.24 15.54
CA ASP A 90 -21.26 -19.96 15.73
C ASP A 90 -22.34 -19.75 14.66
N HIS A 91 -23.54 -19.32 15.08
CA HIS A 91 -24.68 -19.13 14.18
C HIS A 91 -24.39 -18.07 13.10
N ARG A 92 -23.52 -17.10 13.37
CA ARG A 92 -23.14 -16.02 12.44
C ARG A 92 -22.35 -16.54 11.25
N TYR A 93 -21.78 -17.75 11.30
CA TYR A 93 -21.11 -18.36 10.15
C TYR A 93 -22.03 -18.49 8.93
N LYS A 94 -23.35 -18.64 9.17
CA LYS A 94 -24.37 -18.70 8.11
C LYS A 94 -24.58 -17.36 7.39
N LEU A 95 -24.31 -16.23 8.06
CA LEU A 95 -24.40 -14.90 7.45
C LEU A 95 -23.38 -14.70 6.32
N ALA A 96 -22.35 -15.54 6.29
CA ALA A 96 -21.33 -15.56 5.23
C ALA A 96 -21.59 -16.64 4.16
N GLU A 97 -22.80 -17.19 4.02
CA GLU A 97 -23.10 -18.28 3.06
C GLU A 97 -22.86 -17.90 1.60
N LEU A 98 -22.99 -16.63 1.24
CA LEU A 98 -22.70 -16.11 -0.11
C LEU A 98 -21.21 -16.16 -0.49
N LEU A 99 -20.31 -16.34 0.49
CA LEU A 99 -18.88 -16.47 0.22
C LEU A 99 -18.52 -17.91 -0.12
N SER A 100 -17.72 -18.06 -1.17
CA SER A 100 -17.11 -19.34 -1.54
C SER A 100 -16.20 -19.86 -0.41
N LYS A 101 -15.84 -21.15 -0.47
CA LYS A 101 -14.92 -21.74 0.52
C LYS A 101 -13.55 -21.07 0.43
N GLU A 102 -13.13 -20.77 -0.79
CA GLU A 102 -11.87 -20.16 -1.17
C GLU A 102 -11.81 -18.70 -0.67
N ASP A 103 -12.91 -17.95 -0.80
CA ASP A 103 -12.99 -16.58 -0.27
C ASP A 103 -12.87 -16.55 1.25
N LYS A 104 -13.55 -17.46 1.95
CA LYS A 104 -13.47 -17.54 3.42
C LYS A 104 -12.05 -17.88 3.88
N GLU A 105 -11.37 -18.79 3.18
CA GLU A 105 -9.98 -19.16 3.49
C GLU A 105 -9.00 -18.01 3.21
N ARG A 106 -9.22 -17.27 2.11
CA ARG A 106 -8.45 -16.06 1.80
C ARG A 106 -8.63 -14.98 2.85
N LEU A 107 -9.87 -14.69 3.25
CA LEU A 107 -10.17 -13.71 4.32
C LEU A 107 -9.56 -14.13 5.66
N PHE A 108 -9.63 -15.42 6.00
CA PHE A 108 -8.96 -15.96 7.16
C PHE A 108 -7.44 -15.74 7.11
N SER A 109 -6.81 -16.02 5.97
CA SER A 109 -5.36 -15.85 5.79
C SER A 109 -4.94 -14.38 5.91
N GLN A 110 -5.75 -13.46 5.37
CA GLN A 110 -5.57 -12.02 5.53
C GLN A 110 -5.68 -11.61 7.01
N HIS A 111 -6.69 -12.10 7.72
CA HIS A 111 -6.87 -11.84 9.15
C HIS A 111 -5.69 -12.35 9.99
N ILE A 112 -5.22 -13.58 9.74
CA ILE A 112 -4.05 -14.16 10.41
C ILE A 112 -2.79 -13.33 10.15
N SER A 113 -2.61 -12.83 8.93
CA SER A 113 -1.49 -11.92 8.60
C SER A 113 -1.56 -10.63 9.41
N VAL A 114 -2.75 -10.02 9.53
CA VAL A 114 -2.97 -8.82 10.37
C VAL A 114 -2.65 -9.09 11.84
N LEU A 115 -3.12 -10.22 12.39
CA LEU A 115 -2.81 -10.61 13.78
C LEU A 115 -1.32 -10.84 13.99
N SER A 116 -0.66 -11.52 13.04
CA SER A 116 0.78 -11.78 13.06
C SER A 116 1.58 -10.48 13.03
N SER A 117 1.18 -9.51 12.18
CA SER A 117 1.80 -8.18 12.17
C SER A 117 1.61 -7.47 13.50
N LYS A 118 0.38 -7.39 14.02
CA LYS A 118 0.12 -6.76 15.33
C LYS A 118 0.93 -7.39 16.46
N ARG A 119 1.10 -8.71 16.46
CA ARG A 119 1.96 -9.43 17.42
C ARG A 119 3.43 -9.00 17.30
N ARG A 120 3.95 -8.96 16.07
CA ARG A 120 5.31 -8.51 15.78
C ARG A 120 5.54 -7.04 16.16
N ASP A 121 4.57 -6.17 15.88
CA ASP A 121 4.67 -4.74 16.20
C ASP A 121 4.71 -4.51 17.71
N LYS A 122 3.92 -5.27 18.48
CA LYS A 122 4.01 -5.30 19.95
C LYS A 122 5.38 -5.75 20.45
N LEU A 123 5.95 -6.81 19.86
CA LEU A 123 7.29 -7.28 20.22
C LEU A 123 8.32 -6.17 19.96
N ARG A 124 8.27 -5.54 18.79
CA ARG A 124 9.20 -4.47 18.39
C ARG A 124 9.08 -3.23 19.26
N ALA A 125 7.87 -2.85 19.65
CA ALA A 125 7.63 -1.78 20.60
C ALA A 125 8.29 -2.10 21.95
N LEU A 126 8.05 -3.30 22.49
CA LEU A 126 8.63 -3.73 23.76
C LEU A 126 10.16 -3.81 23.72
N LEU A 127 10.75 -4.35 22.64
CA LEU A 127 12.20 -4.36 22.44
C LEU A 127 12.80 -2.94 22.40
N THR A 128 12.05 -1.98 21.86
CA THR A 128 12.47 -0.58 21.79
C THR A 128 12.39 0.09 23.15
N GLU A 129 11.31 -0.14 23.91
CA GLU A 129 11.14 0.33 25.29
C GLU A 129 12.23 -0.21 26.22
N LEU A 130 12.59 -1.49 26.07
CA LEU A 130 13.68 -2.13 26.81
C LEU A 130 15.08 -1.68 26.36
N GLY A 131 15.19 -0.80 25.37
CA GLY A 131 16.48 -0.29 24.89
C GLY A 131 17.36 -1.35 24.22
N VAL A 132 16.77 -2.43 23.69
CA VAL A 132 17.53 -3.57 23.15
C VAL A 132 18.41 -3.12 21.98
N THR A 133 19.72 -3.35 22.10
CA THR A 133 20.71 -2.89 21.11
C THR A 133 20.71 -3.78 19.86
N SER A 134 21.27 -3.27 18.75
CA SER A 134 21.46 -4.03 17.50
C SER A 134 22.44 -5.20 17.62
N THR A 135 23.17 -5.29 18.74
CA THR A 135 24.16 -6.34 19.05
C THR A 135 23.74 -7.23 20.22
N ALA A 136 22.56 -6.99 20.80
CA ALA A 136 22.06 -7.77 21.93
C ALA A 136 21.98 -9.26 21.62
N ARG A 137 22.25 -10.10 22.61
CA ARG A 137 22.15 -11.56 22.45
C ARG A 137 20.74 -12.02 22.73
N TRP A 138 20.25 -12.97 21.92
CA TRP A 138 18.89 -13.49 22.08
C TRP A 138 18.62 -14.04 23.49
N ARG A 139 19.60 -14.72 24.12
CA ARG A 139 19.43 -15.28 25.47
C ARG A 139 19.06 -14.18 26.49
N GLU A 140 19.82 -13.09 26.51
CA GLU A 140 19.60 -11.96 27.43
C GLU A 140 18.26 -11.27 27.16
N VAL A 141 17.94 -11.04 25.88
CA VAL A 141 16.68 -10.42 25.46
C VAL A 141 15.49 -11.30 25.84
N LYS A 142 15.60 -12.62 25.64
CA LYS A 142 14.56 -13.58 26.03
C LYS A 142 14.30 -13.53 27.53
N ASP A 143 15.34 -13.49 28.36
CA ASP A 143 15.20 -13.42 29.82
C ASP A 143 14.52 -12.11 30.24
N GLN A 144 14.84 -10.99 29.59
CA GLN A 144 14.15 -9.71 29.79
C GLN A 144 12.67 -9.79 29.38
N LEU A 145 12.36 -10.35 28.21
CA LEU A 145 11.00 -10.49 27.70
C LEU A 145 10.14 -11.38 28.60
N GLN A 146 10.71 -12.43 29.22
CA GLN A 146 9.99 -13.30 30.15
C GLN A 146 9.52 -12.57 31.42
N GLN A 147 10.18 -11.48 31.80
CA GLN A 147 9.80 -10.65 32.93
C GLN A 147 8.68 -9.65 32.59
N GLN A 148 8.31 -9.52 31.31
CA GLN A 148 7.33 -8.55 30.84
C GLN A 148 5.94 -9.21 30.71
N PRO A 149 4.95 -8.84 31.54
CA PRO A 149 3.60 -9.42 31.48
C PRO A 149 2.89 -9.16 30.13
N THR A 150 3.28 -8.10 29.45
CA THR A 150 2.72 -7.65 28.16
C THR A 150 3.42 -8.25 26.96
N ALA A 151 4.45 -9.08 27.16
CA ALA A 151 5.20 -9.69 26.07
C ALA A 151 4.28 -10.55 25.18
N PRO A 152 4.34 -10.38 23.84
CA PRO A 152 3.55 -11.20 22.94
C PRO A 152 3.95 -12.67 23.00
N VAL A 153 2.96 -13.56 22.95
CA VAL A 153 3.18 -15.01 22.95
C VAL A 153 3.33 -15.55 21.53
N TYR A 154 4.32 -16.41 21.33
CA TYR A 154 4.60 -17.09 20.08
C TYR A 154 4.47 -18.61 20.27
N ALA A 155 4.17 -19.33 19.18
CA ALA A 155 4.07 -20.78 19.21
C ALA A 155 5.38 -21.47 19.60
N SER A 156 6.53 -20.84 19.31
CA SER A 156 7.84 -21.34 19.72
C SER A 156 8.83 -20.21 20.02
N ALA A 157 9.82 -20.51 20.85
CA ALA A 157 10.93 -19.59 21.12
C ALA A 157 11.73 -19.26 19.85
N SER A 158 11.88 -20.22 18.93
CA SER A 158 12.59 -20.03 17.65
C SER A 158 11.85 -19.06 16.72
N GLN A 159 10.52 -19.06 16.73
CA GLN A 159 9.73 -18.09 15.97
C GLN A 159 9.93 -16.68 16.50
N MET A 160 9.89 -16.50 17.83
CA MET A 160 10.15 -15.20 18.46
C MET A 160 11.60 -14.74 18.22
N GLU A 161 12.57 -15.64 18.27
CA GLU A 161 13.98 -15.34 17.97
C GLU A 161 14.17 -14.85 16.54
N ARG A 162 13.46 -15.44 15.57
CA ARG A 162 13.50 -14.98 14.17
C ARG A 162 13.01 -13.53 14.07
N GLU A 163 11.88 -13.20 14.70
CA GLU A 163 11.35 -11.83 14.72
C GLU A 163 12.32 -10.84 15.40
N PHE A 164 12.99 -11.28 16.47
CA PHE A 164 14.06 -10.51 17.11
C PHE A 164 15.24 -10.25 16.18
N ARG A 165 15.72 -11.26 15.44
CA ARG A 165 16.81 -11.10 14.46
C ARG A 165 16.43 -10.15 13.33
N GLU A 166 15.17 -10.21 12.88
CA GLU A 166 14.63 -9.25 11.91
C GLU A 166 14.64 -7.82 12.48
N TYR A 167 14.21 -7.64 13.74
CA TYR A 167 14.31 -6.36 14.44
C TYR A 167 15.75 -5.83 14.51
N GLN A 168 16.73 -6.68 14.84
CA GLN A 168 18.14 -6.27 14.87
C GLN A 168 18.64 -5.79 13.52
N ARG A 169 18.33 -6.54 12.45
CA ARG A 169 18.70 -6.18 11.08
C ARG A 169 18.07 -4.86 10.64
N ASP A 170 16.81 -4.63 10.99
CA ASP A 170 16.11 -3.40 10.66
C ASP A 170 16.69 -2.21 11.44
N LYS A 171 17.05 -2.41 12.72
CA LYS A 171 17.73 -1.40 13.54
C LYS A 171 19.10 -1.02 12.98
N GLN A 172 19.89 -2.00 12.54
CA GLN A 172 21.16 -1.74 11.86
C GLN A 172 20.97 -0.99 10.54
N SER A 173 19.99 -1.40 9.73
CA SER A 173 19.65 -0.73 8.47
C SER A 173 19.22 0.73 8.69
N SER A 174 18.39 0.97 9.71
CA SER A 174 17.94 2.30 10.11
C SER A 174 19.09 3.18 10.59
N ALA A 175 20.02 2.64 11.40
CA ALA A 175 21.21 3.37 11.84
C ALA A 175 22.12 3.76 10.66
N LYS A 176 22.33 2.86 9.69
CA LYS A 176 23.07 3.18 8.44
C LYS A 176 22.37 4.25 7.61
N ALA A 177 21.04 4.18 7.49
CA ALA A 177 20.26 5.20 6.78
C ALA A 177 20.34 6.56 7.47
N ALA A 178 20.26 6.59 8.81
CA ALA A 178 20.41 7.80 9.60
C ALA A 178 21.80 8.43 9.46
N LEU A 179 22.86 7.62 9.43
CA LEU A 179 24.22 8.09 9.15
C LEU A 179 24.33 8.70 7.74
N ARG A 180 23.75 8.06 6.70
CA ARG A 180 23.74 8.64 5.35
C ARG A 180 23.04 10.00 5.31
N GLN A 181 21.94 10.13 6.05
CA GLN A 181 21.21 11.38 6.17
C GLN A 181 22.04 12.46 6.88
N LEU A 182 22.77 12.11 7.96
CA LEU A 182 23.74 13.00 8.60
C LEU A 182 24.82 13.48 7.62
N LEU A 183 25.38 12.57 6.82
CA LEU A 183 26.42 12.93 5.84
C LEU A 183 25.91 13.90 4.78
N LEU A 184 24.66 13.73 4.32
CA LEU A 184 24.01 14.67 3.39
C LEU A 184 23.80 16.07 4.00
N GLU A 185 23.56 16.15 5.30
CA GLU A 185 23.36 17.42 6.02
C GLU A 185 24.69 18.13 6.35
N CYS A 186 25.81 17.41 6.34
CA CYS A 186 27.11 17.93 6.74
C CYS A 186 27.76 18.78 5.64
N ARG A 187 27.60 20.10 5.73
CA ARG A 187 28.14 21.08 4.76
C ARG A 187 29.66 21.04 4.57
N ALA A 188 30.41 20.56 5.56
CA ALA A 188 31.87 20.42 5.45
C ALA A 188 32.29 19.31 4.47
N ILE A 189 31.38 18.37 4.17
CA ILE A 189 31.61 17.27 3.24
C ILE A 189 31.21 17.72 1.82
N THR A 190 32.13 17.58 0.87
CA THR A 190 31.94 18.03 -0.52
C THR A 190 32.46 17.00 -1.52
N HIS A 191 32.26 17.25 -2.83
CA HIS A 191 32.81 16.43 -3.93
C HIS A 191 34.35 16.29 -3.90
N ARG A 192 35.05 17.17 -3.18
CA ARG A 192 36.52 17.11 -3.01
C ARG A 192 36.97 16.25 -1.84
N SER A 193 36.07 15.98 -0.88
CA SER A 193 36.40 15.28 0.36
C SER A 193 36.94 13.87 0.10
N PHE A 194 36.46 13.18 -0.94
CA PHE A 194 36.99 11.85 -1.30
C PHE A 194 38.46 11.89 -1.74
N ALA A 195 38.85 12.87 -2.57
CA ALA A 195 40.23 13.04 -2.99
C ALA A 195 41.13 13.42 -1.80
N ALA A 196 40.66 14.35 -0.95
CA ALA A 196 41.39 14.75 0.25
C ALA A 196 41.66 13.57 1.21
N VAL A 197 40.69 12.67 1.39
CA VAL A 197 40.85 11.46 2.22
C VAL A 197 41.86 10.47 1.60
N LYS A 198 41.93 10.38 0.26
CA LYS A 198 42.95 9.56 -0.41
C LYS A 198 44.36 10.13 -0.31
N GLU A 199 44.48 11.45 -0.28
CA GLU A 199 45.76 12.15 -0.15
C GLU A 199 46.29 12.15 1.29
N SER A 200 45.41 12.31 2.28
CA SER A 200 45.80 12.40 3.69
C SER A 200 44.77 11.78 4.63
N PRO A 201 45.17 10.84 5.50
CA PRO A 201 44.32 10.32 6.58
C PRO A 201 43.79 11.41 7.52
N ALA A 202 44.48 12.55 7.63
CA ALA A 202 44.05 13.68 8.46
C ALA A 202 42.69 14.25 8.00
N ALA A 203 42.37 14.19 6.70
CA ALA A 203 41.09 14.65 6.18
C ALA A 203 39.93 13.77 6.66
N LEU A 204 40.15 12.45 6.80
CA LEU A 204 39.15 11.55 7.37
C LEU A 204 38.94 11.85 8.85
N ASN A 205 40.01 12.10 9.60
CA ASN A 205 39.92 12.47 11.01
C ASN A 205 39.10 13.75 11.20
N ALA A 206 39.33 14.79 10.40
CA ALA A 206 38.54 16.02 10.46
C ALA A 206 37.03 15.78 10.21
N ILE A 207 36.71 14.89 9.26
CA ILE A 207 35.32 14.48 9.01
C ILE A 207 34.77 13.74 10.24
N THR A 208 35.50 12.78 10.80
CA THR A 208 35.02 12.03 11.96
C THR A 208 34.85 12.93 13.18
N ASP A 209 35.76 13.88 13.40
CA ASP A 209 35.72 14.81 14.53
C ASP A 209 34.49 15.72 14.48
N THR A 210 34.04 16.07 13.27
CA THR A 210 32.81 16.84 13.05
C THR A 210 31.56 16.04 13.38
N LEU A 211 31.60 14.71 13.17
CA LEU A 211 30.43 13.83 13.29
C LEU A 211 30.34 13.12 14.65
N GLN A 212 31.44 13.05 15.41
CA GLN A 212 31.60 12.14 16.56
C GLN A 212 30.59 12.32 17.70
N HIS A 213 29.96 13.50 17.81
CA HIS A 213 28.96 13.79 18.83
C HIS A 213 27.52 13.65 18.34
N ASP A 214 27.29 13.43 17.03
CA ASP A 214 25.94 13.21 16.50
C ASP A 214 25.46 11.80 16.86
N THR A 215 24.25 11.73 17.43
CA THR A 215 23.62 10.45 17.84
C THR A 215 23.54 9.41 16.73
N ARG A 216 23.40 9.83 15.47
CA ARG A 216 23.32 8.94 14.30
C ARG A 216 24.70 8.35 13.95
N TYR A 217 25.77 9.06 14.29
CA TYR A 217 27.14 8.56 14.17
C TYR A 217 27.50 7.60 15.30
N THR A 218 27.15 7.94 16.55
CA THR A 218 27.42 7.10 17.72
C THR A 218 26.56 5.83 17.76
N ALA A 219 25.37 5.84 17.13
CA ALA A 219 24.53 4.63 16.98
C ALA A 219 25.25 3.44 16.30
N LEU A 220 26.32 3.70 15.53
CA LEU A 220 27.15 2.69 14.86
C LEU A 220 28.52 2.47 15.54
N GLU A 221 28.71 2.88 16.80
CA GLU A 221 29.96 2.72 17.54
C GLU A 221 30.43 1.26 17.63
N HIS A 222 29.49 0.33 17.80
CA HIS A 222 29.75 -1.10 17.82
C HIS A 222 30.24 -1.68 16.48
N ALA A 223 30.12 -0.93 15.38
CA ALA A 223 30.45 -1.38 14.03
C ALA A 223 31.27 -0.32 13.27
N PRO A 224 32.51 -0.02 13.73
CA PRO A 224 33.32 1.05 13.16
C PRO A 224 33.67 0.82 11.67
N GLY A 225 33.84 -0.44 11.25
CA GLY A 225 34.10 -0.79 9.84
C GLY A 225 32.91 -0.47 8.93
N GLU A 226 31.70 -0.79 9.35
CA GLU A 226 30.46 -0.49 8.62
C GLU A 226 30.19 1.03 8.56
N ARG A 227 30.49 1.73 9.66
CA ARG A 227 30.45 3.20 9.71
C ARG A 227 31.41 3.80 8.70
N LEU A 228 32.68 3.36 8.71
CA LEU A 228 33.68 3.82 7.75
C LEU A 228 33.28 3.50 6.31
N GLN A 229 32.81 2.29 6.04
CA GLN A 229 32.34 1.89 4.71
C GLN A 229 31.20 2.79 4.22
N THR A 230 30.25 3.14 5.11
CA THR A 230 29.14 4.04 4.78
C THR A 230 29.63 5.45 4.46
N ILE A 231 30.58 5.98 5.23
CA ILE A 231 31.21 7.28 4.98
C ILE A 231 31.94 7.27 3.64
N MET A 232 32.82 6.29 3.41
CA MET A 232 33.61 6.20 2.19
C MET A 232 32.75 6.06 0.93
N ALA A 233 31.69 5.24 0.99
CA ALA A 233 30.75 5.10 -0.12
C ALA A 233 30.04 6.42 -0.45
N HIS A 234 29.64 7.19 0.56
CA HIS A 234 29.02 8.50 0.36
C HIS A 234 30.00 9.50 -0.26
N LEU A 235 31.24 9.55 0.22
CA LEU A 235 32.29 10.41 -0.34
C LEU A 235 32.56 10.08 -1.82
N GLU A 236 32.65 8.79 -2.16
CA GLU A 236 32.84 8.33 -3.53
C GLU A 236 31.67 8.72 -4.44
N GLU A 237 30.43 8.62 -3.94
CA GLU A 237 29.23 9.04 -4.66
C GLU A 237 29.23 10.55 -4.93
N LEU A 238 29.55 11.37 -3.93
CA LEU A 238 29.69 12.82 -4.12
C LEU A 238 30.79 13.18 -5.12
N HIS A 239 31.90 12.45 -5.08
CA HIS A 239 33.00 12.64 -6.03
C HIS A 239 32.57 12.36 -7.47
N LYS A 240 31.83 11.26 -7.70
CA LYS A 240 31.26 10.91 -9.01
C LYS A 240 30.25 11.95 -9.52
N LYS A 241 29.45 12.52 -8.62
CA LYS A 241 28.48 13.58 -8.96
C LYS A 241 29.15 14.91 -9.32
N GLY A 242 30.32 15.19 -8.76
CA GLY A 242 31.05 16.43 -9.00
C GLY A 242 30.42 17.64 -8.29
N PRO A 243 30.81 18.88 -8.65
CA PRO A 243 30.27 20.08 -8.02
C PRO A 243 28.76 20.21 -8.29
N PRO A 244 27.97 20.75 -7.34
CA PRO A 244 26.55 20.99 -7.57
C PRO A 244 26.36 21.98 -8.74
N PRO A 245 25.32 21.81 -9.57
CA PRO A 245 25.05 22.72 -10.67
C PRO A 245 24.83 24.14 -10.14
N PRO A 246 25.26 25.18 -10.89
CA PRO A 246 25.05 26.55 -10.47
C PRO A 246 23.55 26.82 -10.29
N PRO A 247 23.14 27.58 -9.26
CA PRO A 247 21.75 27.98 -9.10
C PRO A 247 21.34 28.73 -10.36
N THR A 248 20.53 28.07 -11.18
CA THR A 248 20.06 28.65 -12.43
C THR A 248 19.16 29.81 -12.02
N ALA A 249 19.57 31.04 -12.33
CA ALA A 249 18.72 32.20 -12.12
C ALA A 249 17.41 31.94 -12.88
N MET A 250 16.31 31.74 -12.15
CA MET A 250 14.98 31.84 -12.73
C MET A 250 14.90 33.25 -13.29
N ARG A 251 14.82 33.36 -14.62
CA ARG A 251 14.65 34.62 -15.32
C ARG A 251 13.36 35.26 -14.84
N ALA A 252 13.50 36.42 -14.19
CA ALA A 252 12.43 37.40 -14.05
C ALA A 252 12.12 38.05 -15.40
#